data_AF-A0A838VGK0-F1
#
_entry.id   AF-A0A838VGK0-F1
#
_cell.length_a   1.000
_cell.length_b   1.000
_cell.length_c   1.000
_cell.angle_alpha   90.00
_cell.angle_beta   90.00
_cell.angle_gamma   90.00
#
_symmetry.space_group_name_H-M   'P 1'
#
loop_
_entity.id
_entity.type
_entity.pdbx_description
1 polymer ?
#
loop_
_entity_poly.entity_id
_entity_poly.type
_entity_poly.pdbx_seq_one_letter_code
_entity_poly.pdbx_strand_id
1 'polypeptide(L)'
;MIDCLFVPKKFGGYADTCLMLGLAQLAEYALRETKQKSEIQLIDGGTHYRIQFKKAVNLESIAKLLYTNPFPVVRGQKTDISKIPLETEPFDTVKQSEIRKLYRDYLFQQHFKTENREEPPTPPHPSTQNGVLLTSMRHDRNHNDLWQGSWQLQAHYGVLIAALFQGFGQENGGTELVADLFKKATDCKLPDAASAVKVYLPTSVQGVNRVKADSNKVDSQKADWLTQILHL
;
A
#
# COMPACT_ATOMS: atom_id res chain seq x y z
N MET A 1 14.86 -6.73 -19.95
CA MET A 1 13.47 -7.05 -20.34
C MET A 1 12.95 -8.12 -19.40
N ILE A 2 11.69 -8.07 -19.00
CA ILE A 2 11.06 -9.11 -18.17
C ILE A 2 9.70 -9.52 -18.72
N ASP A 3 9.34 -10.80 -18.57
CA ASP A 3 8.09 -11.34 -19.11
C ASP A 3 7.08 -11.71 -18.01
N CYS A 4 7.54 -11.89 -16.78
CA CYS A 4 6.66 -12.19 -15.65
C CYS A 4 7.30 -11.78 -14.30
N LEU A 5 6.47 -11.78 -13.25
CA LEU A 5 6.88 -11.65 -11.86
C LEU A 5 6.33 -12.85 -11.07
N PHE A 6 7.12 -13.38 -10.14
CA PHE A 6 6.82 -14.50 -9.26
C PHE A 6 6.63 -14.01 -7.84
N VAL A 7 5.48 -14.28 -7.23
CA VAL A 7 5.19 -13.89 -5.85
C VAL A 7 5.06 -15.16 -5.00
N PRO A 8 6.03 -15.46 -4.12
CA PRO A 8 6.00 -16.68 -3.32
C PRO A 8 4.87 -16.65 -2.29
N LYS A 9 4.18 -17.77 -2.09
CA LYS A 9 3.14 -17.91 -1.07
C LYS A 9 3.77 -18.32 0.26
N LYS A 10 4.17 -17.32 1.06
CA LYS A 10 4.86 -17.55 2.35
C LYS A 10 3.89 -17.90 3.47
N PHE A 11 2.67 -17.37 3.43
CA PHE A 11 1.71 -17.49 4.54
C PHE A 11 0.55 -18.44 4.25
N GLY A 12 0.33 -18.79 2.99
CA GLY A 12 -0.80 -19.61 2.55
C GLY A 12 -2.15 -18.93 2.73
N GLY A 13 -2.20 -17.59 2.71
CA GLY A 13 -3.41 -16.82 3.05
C GLY A 13 -3.54 -15.48 2.35
N TYR A 14 -4.45 -14.63 2.85
CA TYR A 14 -4.77 -13.33 2.23
C TYR A 14 -3.56 -12.40 2.08
N ALA A 15 -2.57 -12.48 2.97
CA ALA A 15 -1.34 -11.69 2.86
C ALA A 15 -0.63 -11.94 1.52
N ASP A 16 -0.50 -13.18 1.08
CA ASP A 16 0.15 -13.50 -0.20
C ASP A 16 -0.67 -12.96 -1.39
N THR A 17 -1.99 -12.97 -1.28
CA THR A 17 -2.89 -12.39 -2.30
C THR A 17 -2.75 -10.86 -2.34
N CYS A 18 -2.71 -10.20 -1.18
CA CYS A 18 -2.51 -8.75 -1.09
C CYS A 18 -1.17 -8.34 -1.70
N LEU A 19 -0.09 -9.05 -1.36
CA LEU A 19 1.24 -8.83 -1.94
C LEU A 19 1.22 -8.93 -3.47
N MET A 20 0.55 -9.96 -4.00
CA MET A 20 0.41 -10.17 -5.45
C MET A 20 -0.41 -9.07 -6.11
N LEU A 21 -1.53 -8.65 -5.50
CA LEU A 21 -2.37 -7.57 -6.04
C LEU A 21 -1.67 -6.21 -6.00
N GLY A 22 -0.95 -5.87 -4.92
CA GLY A 22 -0.21 -4.61 -4.86
C GLY A 22 0.95 -4.57 -5.85
N LEU A 23 1.66 -5.68 -6.05
CA LEU A 23 2.68 -5.77 -7.11
C LEU A 23 2.06 -5.67 -8.52
N ALA A 24 0.88 -6.24 -8.73
CA ALA A 24 0.15 -6.12 -10.00
C ALA A 24 -0.33 -4.68 -10.27
N GLN A 25 -0.84 -3.98 -9.26
CA GLN A 25 -1.22 -2.57 -9.36
C GLN A 25 -0.02 -1.68 -9.67
N LEU A 26 1.13 -1.95 -9.03
CA LEU A 26 2.37 -1.24 -9.33
C LEU A 26 2.85 -1.50 -10.77
N ALA A 27 2.70 -2.75 -11.25
CA ALA A 27 2.96 -3.11 -12.64
C ALA A 27 2.05 -2.38 -13.62
N GLU A 28 0.74 -2.35 -13.37
CA GLU A 28 -0.22 -1.62 -14.19
C GLU A 28 0.10 -0.12 -14.26
N TYR A 29 0.39 0.49 -13.10
CA TYR A 29 0.83 1.88 -13.01
C TYR A 29 2.11 2.13 -13.84
N ALA A 30 3.16 1.34 -13.63
CA ALA A 30 4.44 1.54 -14.29
C ALA A 30 4.31 1.39 -15.82
N LEU A 31 3.53 0.41 -16.28
CA LEU A 31 3.26 0.22 -17.71
C LEU A 31 2.49 1.40 -18.31
N ARG A 32 1.49 1.92 -17.59
CA ARG A 32 0.71 3.09 -18.02
C ARG A 32 1.58 4.34 -18.16
N GLU A 33 2.35 4.68 -17.12
CA GLU A 33 3.19 5.89 -17.12
C GLU A 33 4.32 5.81 -18.15
N THR A 34 4.88 4.63 -18.38
CA THR A 34 5.89 4.41 -19.41
C THR A 34 5.31 4.16 -20.81
N LYS A 35 3.97 4.21 -20.96
CA LYS A 35 3.23 3.96 -22.21
C LYS A 35 3.56 2.60 -22.85
N GLN A 36 3.88 1.61 -22.04
CA GLN A 36 4.15 0.24 -22.49
C GLN A 36 2.83 -0.52 -22.66
N LYS A 37 2.50 -0.88 -23.90
CA LYS A 37 1.27 -1.63 -24.22
C LYS A 37 1.45 -3.12 -23.92
N SER A 38 1.38 -3.50 -22.65
CA SER A 38 1.31 -4.90 -22.21
C SER A 38 0.12 -5.12 -21.30
N GLU A 39 -0.62 -6.19 -21.53
CA GLU A 39 -1.66 -6.66 -20.62
C GLU A 39 -1.03 -7.55 -19.54
N ILE A 40 -1.66 -7.56 -18.37
CA ILE A 40 -1.26 -8.36 -17.21
C ILE A 40 -2.26 -9.50 -17.03
N GLN A 41 -1.76 -10.72 -16.80
CA GLN A 41 -2.55 -11.87 -16.39
C GLN A 41 -2.05 -12.37 -15.04
N LEU A 42 -2.97 -12.58 -14.09
CA LEU A 42 -2.66 -13.15 -12.78
C LEU A 42 -2.95 -14.66 -12.82
N ILE A 43 -1.95 -15.46 -12.46
CA ILE A 43 -2.02 -16.93 -12.53
C ILE A 43 -1.64 -17.49 -11.16
N ASP A 44 -2.45 -18.40 -10.63
CA ASP A 44 -2.08 -19.20 -9.47
C ASP A 44 -1.25 -20.42 -9.93
N GLY A 45 0.05 -20.41 -9.62
CA GLY A 45 0.99 -21.49 -9.95
C GLY A 45 1.18 -22.52 -8.84
N GLY A 46 0.31 -22.57 -7.83
CA GLY A 46 0.42 -23.46 -6.69
C GLY A 46 1.29 -22.85 -5.58
N THR A 47 2.61 -23.00 -5.67
CA THR A 47 3.57 -22.51 -4.66
C THR A 47 3.87 -21.01 -4.76
N HIS A 48 3.54 -20.40 -5.89
CA HIS A 48 3.70 -18.98 -6.17
C HIS A 48 2.51 -18.47 -6.98
N TYR A 49 2.23 -17.18 -6.89
CA TYR A 49 1.46 -16.49 -7.91
C TYR A 49 2.40 -16.01 -9.02
N ARG A 50 1.91 -15.95 -10.25
CA ARG A 50 2.62 -15.41 -11.40
C ARG A 50 1.84 -14.26 -12.02
N ILE A 51 2.49 -13.11 -12.11
CA ILE A 51 2.02 -11.93 -12.84
C ILE A 51 2.66 -12.01 -14.22
N GLN A 52 1.92 -12.48 -15.21
CA GLN A 52 2.41 -12.66 -16.57
C GLN A 52 2.14 -11.41 -17.41
N PHE A 53 3.18 -10.91 -18.09
CA PHE A 53 3.03 -9.86 -19.09
C PHE A 53 2.83 -10.49 -20.47
N LYS A 54 1.87 -9.96 -21.25
CA LYS A 54 1.69 -10.40 -22.66
C LYS A 54 2.85 -9.96 -23.55
N LYS A 55 3.56 -8.89 -23.18
CA LYS A 55 4.76 -8.42 -23.86
C LYS A 55 5.85 -8.13 -22.84
N ALA A 56 7.08 -8.36 -23.25
CA ALA A 56 8.26 -8.07 -22.44
C ALA A 56 8.27 -6.59 -22.01
N VAL A 57 8.54 -6.36 -20.72
CA VAL A 57 8.56 -5.03 -20.10
C VAL A 57 9.99 -4.48 -20.09
N ASN A 58 10.13 -3.21 -20.50
CA ASN A 58 11.36 -2.47 -20.47
C ASN A 58 11.56 -1.79 -19.10
N LEU A 59 12.55 -2.27 -18.36
CA LEU A 59 12.90 -1.75 -17.04
C LEU A 59 13.64 -0.40 -17.09
N GLU A 60 14.34 -0.07 -18.18
CA GLU A 60 15.07 1.19 -18.31
C GLU A 60 14.13 2.40 -18.36
N SER A 61 12.97 2.23 -19.01
CA SER A 61 11.92 3.25 -19.02
C SER A 61 11.30 3.42 -17.64
N ILE A 62 11.11 2.32 -16.90
CA ILE A 62 10.54 2.30 -15.55
C ILE A 62 11.49 2.95 -14.55
N ALA A 63 12.80 2.74 -14.70
CA ALA A 63 13.82 3.34 -13.86
C ALA A 63 13.79 4.88 -13.84
N LYS A 64 13.18 5.51 -14.86
CA LYS A 64 13.06 6.97 -15.02
C LYS A 64 11.74 7.54 -14.50
N LEU A 65 10.87 6.73 -13.91
CA LEU A 65 9.61 7.20 -13.36
C LEU A 65 9.85 8.18 -12.20
N LEU A 66 9.08 9.26 -12.23
CA LEU A 66 9.02 10.22 -11.13
C LEU A 66 8.21 9.64 -9.97
N TYR A 67 8.51 10.13 -8.77
CA TYR A 67 7.78 9.75 -7.58
C TYR A 67 6.29 10.02 -7.75
N THR A 68 5.49 9.01 -7.42
CA THR A 68 4.07 9.18 -7.16
C THR A 68 3.80 8.85 -5.72
N ASN A 69 2.76 9.50 -5.18
CA ASN A 69 2.30 9.26 -3.83
C ASN A 69 1.49 7.94 -3.82
N PRO A 70 2.06 6.80 -3.38
CA PRO A 70 1.41 5.50 -3.54
C PRO A 70 0.16 5.39 -2.67
N PHE A 71 0.15 6.07 -1.52
CA PHE A 71 -0.98 6.16 -0.61
C PHE A 71 -0.87 7.47 0.19
N PRO A 72 -1.94 8.25 0.34
CA PRO A 72 -1.84 9.55 0.99
C PRO A 72 -1.55 9.41 2.49
N VAL A 73 -0.82 10.39 3.03
CA VAL A 73 -0.73 10.61 4.48
C VAL A 73 -2.13 10.79 5.04
N VAL A 74 -2.43 10.15 6.16
CA VAL A 74 -3.74 10.23 6.80
C VAL A 74 -3.63 11.10 8.05
N ARG A 75 -4.55 12.06 8.21
CA ARG A 75 -4.61 12.95 9.38
C ARG A 75 -5.96 12.88 10.06
N GLY A 76 -5.98 12.37 11.29
CA GLY A 76 -7.09 12.53 12.22
C GLY A 76 -6.83 13.66 13.23
N GLN A 77 -7.76 13.86 14.17
CA GLN A 77 -7.71 14.96 15.14
C GLN A 77 -6.44 14.96 16.02
N LYS A 78 -5.90 13.78 16.31
CA LYS A 78 -4.76 13.57 17.24
C LYS A 78 -3.54 12.98 16.53
N THR A 79 -3.47 13.08 15.20
CA THR A 79 -2.35 12.59 14.42
C THR A 79 -1.21 13.60 14.47
N ASP A 80 -0.01 13.15 14.82
CA ASP A 80 1.19 13.97 14.73
C ASP A 80 1.67 14.03 13.27
N ILE A 81 1.77 15.24 12.73
CA ILE A 81 2.22 15.52 11.35
C ILE A 81 3.56 16.26 11.32
N SER A 82 4.26 16.41 12.45
CA SER A 82 5.53 17.15 12.54
C SER A 82 6.64 16.62 11.62
N LYS A 83 6.57 15.34 11.27
CA LYS A 83 7.53 14.66 10.38
C LYS A 83 7.14 14.71 8.90
N ILE A 84 5.93 15.19 8.59
CA ILE A 84 5.40 15.23 7.23
C ILE A 84 5.83 16.56 6.59
N PRO A 85 6.42 16.55 5.39
CA PRO A 85 6.78 17.77 4.67
C PRO A 85 5.57 18.68 4.47
N LEU A 86 5.79 20.00 4.56
CA LEU A 86 4.72 21.01 4.49
C LEU A 86 4.03 21.05 3.12
N GLU A 87 4.74 20.65 2.06
CA GLU A 87 4.24 20.55 0.70
C GLU A 87 3.28 19.36 0.49
N THR A 88 3.22 18.41 1.43
CA THR A 88 2.32 17.25 1.34
C THR A 88 0.96 17.58 1.94
N GLU A 89 -0.10 17.50 1.12
CA GLU A 89 -1.48 17.64 1.61
C GLU A 89 -1.97 16.32 2.23
N PRO A 90 -2.23 16.26 3.56
CA PRO A 90 -2.72 15.04 4.19
C PRO A 90 -4.22 14.83 3.93
N PHE A 91 -4.63 13.58 3.82
CA PHE A 91 -6.02 13.19 3.80
C PHE A 91 -6.66 13.39 5.18
N ASP A 92 -7.43 14.47 5.33
CA ASP A 92 -8.11 14.83 6.58
C ASP A 92 -9.35 13.94 6.81
N THR A 93 -9.24 13.00 7.72
CA THR A 93 -10.31 12.03 8.01
C THR A 93 -11.46 12.65 8.79
N VAL A 94 -11.22 13.74 9.52
CA VAL A 94 -12.26 14.45 10.28
C VAL A 94 -13.18 15.14 9.31
N LYS A 95 -12.62 15.96 8.41
CA LYS A 95 -13.37 16.65 7.34
C LYS A 95 -14.12 15.66 6.46
N GLN A 96 -13.47 14.57 6.04
CA GLN A 96 -14.09 13.56 5.18
C GLN A 96 -15.20 12.77 5.90
N SER A 97 -15.09 12.57 7.21
CA SER A 97 -16.17 11.98 8.01
C SER A 97 -17.40 12.88 8.08
N GLU A 98 -17.20 14.19 8.22
CA GLU A 98 -18.29 15.17 8.20
C GLU A 98 -19.00 15.19 6.84
N ILE A 99 -18.24 15.21 5.74
CA ILE A 99 -18.79 15.09 4.37
C ILE A 99 -19.59 13.79 4.23
N ARG A 100 -19.05 12.65 4.70
CA ARG A 100 -19.75 11.37 4.66
C ARG A 100 -21.04 11.38 5.46
N LYS A 101 -21.06 12.05 6.61
CA LYS A 101 -22.26 12.18 7.45
C LYS A 101 -23.34 12.98 6.71
N LEU A 102 -22.99 14.17 6.21
CA LEU A 102 -23.90 15.02 5.44
C LEU A 102 -24.47 14.27 4.22
N TYR A 103 -23.62 13.56 3.48
CA TYR A 103 -24.05 12.79 2.32
C TYR A 103 -25.01 11.65 2.68
N ARG A 104 -24.74 10.92 3.77
CA ARG A 104 -25.63 9.86 4.27
C ARG A 104 -26.97 10.41 4.74
N ASP A 105 -26.95 11.53 5.46
CA ASP A 105 -28.16 12.19 5.96
C ASP A 105 -29.02 12.67 4.78
N TYR A 106 -28.40 13.23 3.73
CA TYR A 106 -29.08 13.59 2.49
C TYR A 106 -29.74 12.38 1.80
N LEU A 107 -29.01 11.27 1.62
CA LEU A 107 -29.57 10.06 1.01
C LEU A 107 -30.76 9.52 1.81
N PHE A 108 -30.68 9.52 3.14
CA PHE A 108 -31.77 9.09 4.00
C PHE A 108 -33.00 10.01 3.88
N GLN A 109 -32.81 11.33 3.84
CA GLN A 109 -33.90 12.30 3.69
C GLN A 109 -34.57 12.26 2.30
N GLN A 110 -33.79 12.04 1.25
CA GLN A 110 -34.29 11.92 -0.14
C GLN A 110 -35.00 10.59 -0.40
N HIS A 111 -34.66 9.52 0.31
CA HIS A 111 -35.36 8.22 0.21
C HIS A 111 -36.87 8.32 0.50
N PHE A 112 -37.32 9.38 1.18
CA PHE A 112 -38.73 9.63 1.52
C PHE A 112 -39.37 10.82 0.78
N LYS A 113 -38.66 11.49 -0.15
CA LYS A 113 -39.16 12.69 -0.84
C LYS A 113 -39.02 12.55 -2.37
N THR A 114 -40.15 12.43 -3.06
CA THR A 114 -40.20 12.25 -4.53
C THR A 114 -40.18 13.56 -5.32
N GLU A 115 -40.49 14.70 -4.69
CA GLU A 115 -40.89 15.93 -5.42
C GLU A 115 -39.98 17.16 -5.21
N ASN A 116 -39.02 17.15 -4.27
CA ASN A 116 -38.09 18.28 -4.07
C ASN A 116 -36.63 17.79 -4.05
N ARG A 117 -36.01 17.74 -5.23
CA ARG A 117 -34.59 17.42 -5.38
C ARG A 117 -33.77 18.68 -5.16
N GLU A 118 -33.33 18.89 -3.92
CA GLU A 118 -32.21 19.79 -3.63
C GLU A 118 -30.95 19.26 -4.32
N GLU A 119 -29.98 20.15 -4.60
CA GLU A 119 -28.69 19.71 -5.15
C GLU A 119 -28.00 18.75 -4.16
N PRO A 120 -27.54 17.57 -4.62
CA PRO A 120 -26.91 16.60 -3.74
C PRO A 120 -25.56 17.14 -3.23
N PRO A 121 -25.24 16.95 -1.93
CA PRO A 121 -23.91 17.24 -1.42
C PRO A 121 -22.86 16.35 -2.11
N THR A 122 -21.61 16.83 -2.12
CA THR A 122 -20.50 16.08 -2.70
C THR A 122 -20.36 14.71 -2.03
N PRO A 123 -20.27 13.60 -2.79
CA PRO A 123 -20.04 12.29 -2.19
C PRO A 123 -18.69 12.26 -1.48
N PRO A 124 -18.57 11.49 -0.38
CA PRO A 124 -17.31 11.37 0.33
C PRO A 124 -16.24 10.71 -0.54
N HIS A 125 -14.98 11.04 -0.31
CA HIS A 125 -13.87 10.41 -1.02
C HIS A 125 -13.87 8.88 -0.77
N PRO A 126 -13.60 8.02 -1.76
CA PRO A 126 -13.62 6.56 -1.59
C PRO A 126 -12.73 6.06 -0.43
N SER A 127 -11.59 6.71 -0.21
CA SER A 127 -10.64 6.38 0.88
C SER A 127 -11.11 6.79 2.28
N THR A 128 -12.25 7.48 2.42
CA THR A 128 -12.75 7.99 3.71
C THR A 128 -12.85 6.88 4.75
N GLN A 129 -13.43 5.73 4.39
CA GLN A 129 -13.59 4.63 5.33
C GLN A 129 -12.25 4.07 5.81
N ASN A 130 -11.29 3.90 4.89
CA ASN A 130 -9.97 3.39 5.24
C ASN A 130 -9.22 4.37 6.14
N GLY A 131 -9.24 5.67 5.82
CA GLY A 131 -8.63 6.69 6.66
C GLY A 131 -9.23 6.76 8.07
N VAL A 132 -10.56 6.66 8.17
CA VAL A 132 -11.26 6.63 9.47
C VAL A 132 -10.88 5.39 10.29
N LEU A 133 -10.76 4.22 9.66
CA LEU A 133 -10.31 3.00 10.35
C LEU A 133 -8.88 3.17 10.87
N LEU A 134 -7.96 3.66 10.03
CA LEU A 134 -6.56 3.90 10.42
C LEU A 134 -6.46 4.86 11.62
N THR A 135 -7.19 5.97 11.59
CA THR A 135 -7.13 7.00 12.64
C THR A 135 -7.85 6.58 13.93
N SER A 136 -8.99 5.87 13.84
CA SER A 136 -9.72 5.38 15.01
C SER A 136 -8.96 4.28 15.76
N MET A 137 -8.22 3.42 15.05
CA MET A 137 -7.41 2.34 15.63
C MET A 137 -5.99 2.77 16.01
N ARG A 138 -5.63 4.05 15.80
CA ARG A 138 -4.27 4.58 16.02
C ARG A 138 -3.19 3.86 15.21
N HIS A 139 -3.54 3.48 13.98
CA HIS A 139 -2.63 2.92 12.99
C HIS A 139 -2.15 3.96 11.96
N ASP A 140 -2.70 5.18 12.03
CA ASP A 140 -2.27 6.37 11.29
C ASP A 140 -0.77 6.64 11.42
N ARG A 141 -0.19 6.48 12.62
CA ARG A 141 1.27 6.61 12.79
C ARG A 141 2.06 5.62 11.92
N ASN A 142 1.69 4.34 11.97
CA ASN A 142 2.42 3.30 11.22
C ASN A 142 2.24 3.47 9.71
N HIS A 143 1.03 3.84 9.28
CA HIS A 143 0.73 4.18 7.89
C HIS A 143 1.55 5.37 7.40
N ASN A 144 1.62 6.45 8.19
CA ASN A 144 2.37 7.65 7.85
C ASN A 144 3.89 7.41 7.91
N ASP A 145 4.39 6.55 8.81
CA ASP A 145 5.80 6.14 8.85
C ASP A 145 6.17 5.33 7.58
N LEU A 146 5.28 4.44 7.09
CA LEU A 146 5.48 3.75 5.80
C LEU A 146 5.55 4.74 4.65
N TRP A 147 4.63 5.71 4.63
CA TRP A 147 4.61 6.77 3.63
C TRP A 147 5.91 7.57 3.65
N GLN A 148 6.38 7.95 4.85
CA GLN A 148 7.60 8.72 5.02
C GLN A 148 8.81 7.98 4.46
N GLY A 149 8.91 6.66 4.69
CA GLY A 149 9.97 5.83 4.09
C GLY A 149 9.92 5.85 2.56
N SER A 150 8.73 5.86 1.97
CA SER A 150 8.55 5.95 0.51
C SER A 150 8.96 7.32 -0.01
N TRP A 151 8.54 8.39 0.68
CA TRP A 151 8.89 9.77 0.36
C TRP A 151 10.41 10.00 0.40
N GLN A 152 11.11 9.43 1.37
CA GLN A 152 12.58 9.54 1.46
C GLN A 152 13.29 8.92 0.25
N LEU A 153 12.68 7.95 -0.42
CA LEU A 153 13.20 7.32 -1.63
C LEU A 153 12.71 8.00 -2.92
N GLN A 154 12.03 9.15 -2.84
CA GLN A 154 11.40 9.79 -4.01
C GLN A 154 12.36 10.03 -5.18
N ALA A 155 13.61 10.40 -4.91
CA ALA A 155 14.63 10.66 -5.93
C ALA A 155 15.03 9.40 -6.71
N HIS A 156 14.80 8.22 -6.12
CA HIS A 156 15.14 6.92 -6.68
C HIS A 156 13.91 6.04 -6.93
N TYR A 157 12.72 6.65 -6.99
CA TYR A 157 11.46 5.92 -7.07
C TYR A 157 11.36 4.99 -8.29
N GLY A 158 11.66 5.47 -9.49
CA GLY A 158 11.69 4.61 -10.67
C GLY A 158 12.67 3.45 -10.55
N VAL A 159 13.84 3.69 -9.96
CA VAL A 159 14.87 2.66 -9.71
C VAL A 159 14.35 1.62 -8.71
N LEU A 160 13.60 2.02 -7.69
CA LEU A 160 12.93 1.10 -6.77
C LEU A 160 11.93 0.19 -7.49
N ILE A 161 11.09 0.73 -8.38
CA ILE A 161 10.14 -0.08 -9.16
C ILE A 161 10.89 -1.05 -10.09
N ALA A 162 11.94 -0.58 -10.76
CA ALA A 162 12.75 -1.42 -11.63
C ALA A 162 13.42 -2.57 -10.84
N ALA A 163 13.95 -2.28 -9.65
CA ALA A 163 14.52 -3.28 -8.75
C ALA A 163 13.47 -4.28 -8.26
N LEU A 164 12.26 -3.82 -7.92
CA LEU A 164 11.11 -4.66 -7.59
C LEU A 164 10.82 -5.66 -8.72
N PHE A 165 10.73 -5.17 -9.95
CA PHE A 165 10.39 -6.00 -11.11
C PHE A 165 11.52 -6.97 -11.46
N GLN A 166 12.77 -6.55 -11.30
CA GLN A 166 13.91 -7.43 -11.51
C GLN A 166 14.03 -8.49 -10.41
N GLY A 167 13.77 -8.12 -9.16
CA GLY A 167 13.83 -9.03 -8.02
C GLY A 167 12.72 -10.08 -8.06
N PHE A 168 11.47 -9.66 -8.27
CA PHE A 168 10.34 -10.59 -8.44
C PHE A 168 10.30 -11.24 -9.82
N GLY A 169 11.06 -10.76 -10.80
CA GLY A 169 11.19 -11.41 -12.12
C GLY A 169 11.95 -12.74 -12.09
N GLN A 170 12.56 -13.09 -10.96
CA GLN A 170 13.27 -14.35 -10.74
C GLN A 170 12.43 -15.27 -9.86
N GLU A 171 12.33 -16.55 -10.22
CA GLU A 171 11.51 -17.53 -9.51
C GLU A 171 11.91 -17.71 -8.02
N ASN A 172 13.22 -17.62 -7.75
CA ASN A 172 13.79 -17.66 -6.39
C ASN A 172 14.09 -16.26 -5.82
N GLY A 173 13.51 -15.22 -6.42
CA GLY A 173 13.69 -13.84 -6.01
C GLY A 173 12.85 -13.47 -4.79
N GLY A 174 12.79 -12.16 -4.50
CA GLY A 174 12.03 -11.63 -3.38
C GLY A 174 12.60 -10.32 -2.85
N THR A 175 12.10 -9.90 -1.70
CA THR A 175 12.40 -8.58 -1.11
C THR A 175 13.88 -8.37 -0.78
N GLU A 176 14.61 -9.43 -0.40
CA GLU A 176 16.07 -9.39 -0.16
C GLU A 176 16.83 -9.04 -1.45
N LEU A 177 16.52 -9.73 -2.54
CA LEU A 177 17.12 -9.46 -3.85
C LEU A 177 16.78 -8.04 -4.34
N VAL A 178 15.56 -7.57 -4.09
CA VAL A 178 15.17 -6.19 -4.42
C VAL A 178 16.02 -5.17 -3.65
N ALA A 179 16.23 -5.40 -2.34
CA ALA A 179 17.06 -4.52 -1.53
C ALA A 179 18.51 -4.47 -2.03
N ASP A 180 19.09 -5.62 -2.40
CA ASP A 180 20.44 -5.71 -2.94
C ASP A 180 20.57 -5.00 -4.30
N LEU A 181 19.60 -5.22 -5.21
CA LEU A 181 19.56 -4.57 -6.52
C LEU A 181 19.42 -3.05 -6.39
N PHE A 182 18.53 -2.60 -5.50
CA PHE A 182 18.31 -1.17 -5.25
C PHE A 182 19.57 -0.51 -4.68
N LYS A 183 20.19 -1.13 -3.66
CA LYS A 183 21.42 -0.63 -3.07
C LYS A 183 22.56 -0.58 -4.08
N LYS A 184 22.70 -1.61 -4.92
CA LYS A 184 23.72 -1.63 -5.98
C LYS A 184 23.52 -0.51 -7.00
N ALA A 185 22.28 -0.13 -7.30
CA ALA A 185 21.98 0.89 -8.30
C ALA A 185 22.06 2.33 -7.76
N THR A 186 21.87 2.53 -6.45
CA THR A 186 21.67 3.88 -5.86
C THR A 186 22.62 4.21 -4.71
N ASP A 187 23.37 3.22 -4.21
CA ASP A 187 24.11 3.26 -2.94
C ASP A 187 23.25 3.58 -1.70
N CYS A 188 21.92 3.62 -1.87
CA CYS A 188 20.96 3.86 -0.80
C CYS A 188 20.41 2.54 -0.26
N LYS A 189 20.16 2.47 1.05
CA LYS A 189 19.44 1.35 1.65
C LYS A 189 17.94 1.60 1.62
N LEU A 190 17.16 0.53 1.45
CA LEU A 190 15.73 0.58 1.73
C LEU A 190 15.52 0.82 3.23
N PRO A 191 14.42 1.49 3.63
CA PRO A 191 14.03 1.60 5.03
C PRO A 191 13.98 0.22 5.70
N ASP A 192 14.43 0.17 6.95
CA ASP A 192 14.39 -1.05 7.78
C ASP A 192 12.94 -1.50 8.04
N ALA A 193 12.78 -2.69 8.63
CA ALA A 193 11.48 -3.29 8.95
C ALA A 193 10.54 -2.32 9.68
N ALA A 194 9.48 -1.91 9.00
CA ALA A 194 8.34 -1.23 9.60
C ALA A 194 7.46 -2.25 10.36
N SER A 195 6.61 -1.81 11.29
CA SER A 195 5.65 -2.69 11.97
C SER A 195 4.22 -2.31 11.56
N ALA A 196 3.89 -2.50 10.29
CA ALA A 196 2.53 -2.31 9.77
C ALA A 196 1.69 -3.58 9.78
N VAL A 197 2.14 -4.67 10.43
CA VAL A 197 1.25 -5.82 10.72
C VAL A 197 -0.03 -5.37 11.43
N LYS A 198 0.03 -4.29 12.20
CA LYS A 198 -1.15 -3.66 12.81
C LYS A 198 -2.11 -2.98 11.82
N VAL A 199 -1.63 -2.54 10.65
CA VAL A 199 -2.48 -1.98 9.59
C VAL A 199 -3.36 -3.07 8.95
N TYR A 200 -2.82 -4.28 8.80
CA TYR A 200 -3.53 -5.41 8.17
C TYR A 200 -4.28 -6.30 9.17
N LEU A 201 -3.78 -6.39 10.41
CA LEU A 201 -4.35 -7.19 11.49
C LEU A 201 -4.54 -6.30 12.74
N PRO A 202 -5.49 -5.36 12.74
CA PRO A 202 -5.68 -4.39 13.82
C PRO A 202 -5.95 -5.03 15.19
N THR A 203 -6.46 -6.26 15.21
CA THR A 203 -6.73 -7.03 16.43
C THR A 203 -5.57 -7.90 16.90
N SER A 204 -4.51 -8.06 16.11
CA SER A 204 -3.43 -9.01 16.43
C SER A 204 -2.55 -8.60 17.61
N VAL A 205 -2.54 -7.34 18.04
CA VAL A 205 -1.77 -6.89 19.22
C VAL A 205 -2.39 -5.66 19.89
N GLN A 206 -3.64 -5.76 20.34
CA GLN A 206 -4.05 -4.98 21.50
C GLN A 206 -3.95 -5.92 22.69
N GLY A 207 -3.13 -5.55 23.69
CA GLY A 207 -2.92 -6.33 24.89
C GLY A 207 -4.24 -6.58 25.62
N VAL A 208 -4.96 -7.62 25.21
CA VAL A 208 -5.98 -8.23 26.04
C VAL A 208 -5.18 -8.95 27.12
N ASN A 209 -5.37 -8.57 28.38
CA ASN A 209 -4.94 -9.36 29.53
C ASN A 209 -5.61 -10.74 29.43
N ARG A 210 -5.06 -11.65 28.62
CA ARG A 210 -5.32 -13.07 28.74
C ARG A 210 -4.33 -13.60 29.76
N VAL A 211 -4.86 -14.35 30.72
CA VAL A 211 -4.12 -14.99 31.80
C VAL A 211 -2.91 -15.71 31.19
N LYS A 212 -1.72 -15.33 31.64
CA LYS A 212 -0.44 -15.95 31.27
C LYS A 212 -0.39 -17.37 31.82
N ALA A 213 -1.05 -18.30 31.16
CA ALA A 213 -0.82 -19.72 31.31
C ALA A 213 -0.48 -20.23 29.91
N ASP A 214 0.70 -20.83 29.80
CA ASP A 214 1.34 -21.34 28.59
C ASP A 214 2.01 -20.31 27.69
N SER A 215 3.32 -20.51 27.59
CA SER A 215 4.32 -19.71 26.91
C SER A 215 4.06 -19.60 25.40
N ASN A 216 3.18 -18.69 24.99
CA ASN A 216 3.18 -18.22 23.61
C ASN A 216 4.34 -17.23 23.44
N LYS A 217 5.36 -17.64 22.67
CA LYS A 217 6.38 -16.73 22.15
C LYS A 217 5.65 -15.60 21.42
N VAL A 218 5.76 -14.39 21.97
CA VAL A 218 5.24 -13.17 21.36
C VAL A 218 6.30 -12.70 20.36
N ASP A 219 6.47 -13.44 19.26
CA ASP A 219 7.24 -12.89 18.16
C ASP A 219 6.44 -11.74 17.57
N SER A 220 7.00 -10.53 17.66
CA SER A 220 6.51 -9.42 16.86
C SER A 220 6.63 -9.85 15.41
N GLN A 221 5.53 -10.24 14.77
CA GLN A 221 5.49 -10.40 13.33
C GLN A 221 5.84 -9.03 12.74
N LYS A 222 7.12 -8.82 12.46
CA LYS A 222 7.65 -7.68 11.73
C LYS A 222 7.90 -8.21 10.34
N ALA A 223 7.18 -7.67 9.36
CA ALA A 223 7.55 -7.87 7.96
C ALA A 223 8.52 -6.75 7.55
N ASP A 224 9.29 -6.96 6.49
CA ASP A 224 10.09 -5.88 5.93
C ASP A 224 9.20 -4.75 5.38
N TRP A 225 9.75 -3.55 5.27
CA TRP A 225 9.03 -2.35 4.82
C TRP A 225 8.45 -2.50 3.42
N LEU A 226 9.18 -3.17 2.52
CA LEU A 226 8.79 -3.34 1.12
C LEU A 226 7.58 -4.26 1.01
N THR A 227 7.59 -5.38 1.74
CA THR A 227 6.43 -6.26 1.86
C THR A 227 5.21 -5.46 2.30
N GLN A 228 5.33 -4.59 3.31
CA GLN A 228 4.19 -3.80 3.79
C GLN A 228 3.70 -2.79 2.77
N ILE A 229 4.58 -2.07 2.06
CA ILE A 229 4.14 -1.17 1.00
C ILE A 229 3.36 -1.89 -0.09
N LEU A 230 3.78 -3.09 -0.49
CA LEU A 230 3.09 -3.88 -1.51
C LEU A 230 1.75 -4.47 -1.03
N HIS A 231 1.37 -4.32 0.24
CA HIS A 231 0.06 -4.71 0.74
C HIS A 231 -0.94 -3.53 0.83
N LEU A 232 -0.47 -2.27 0.66
CA LEU A 232 -1.32 -1.07 0.65
C LEU A 232 -1.90 -0.83 -0.75
#